data_AF-A0A7V9MHV3-F1
#
_entry.id   AF-A0A7V9MHV3-F1
#
_cell.length_a   1.000
_cell.length_b   1.000
_cell.length_c   1.000
_cell.angle_alpha   90.00
_cell.angle_beta   90.00
_cell.angle_gamma   90.00
#
_symmetry.space_group_name_H-M   'P 1'
#
loop_
_entity.id
_entity.type
_entity.pdbx_description
1 polymer ?
#
loop_
_entity_poly.entity_id
_entity_poly.type
_entity_poly.pdbx_seq_one_letter_code
_entity_poly.pdbx_strand_id
1 'polypeptide(L)'
;MSARRFEPGERRPGKVTVDVERGLLEEMRDAVIHLSGPPHRLTIRSLMEGALRNELKRLRDEHMNGAPFPAREHELRAGRPPR
;
A
#
# COMPACT_ATOMS: atom_id res chain seq x y z
N MET A 1 -13.14 -3.26 -22.66
CA MET A 1 -12.92 -3.97 -21.39
C MET A 1 -13.25 -3.00 -20.27
N SER A 2 -14.36 -3.22 -19.55
CA SER A 2 -14.89 -2.26 -18.57
C SER A 2 -14.10 -2.38 -17.27
N ALA A 3 -13.51 -1.27 -16.80
CA ALA A 3 -12.84 -1.22 -15.50
C ALA A 3 -13.83 -1.66 -14.42
N ARG A 4 -13.53 -2.74 -13.70
CA ARG A 4 -14.36 -3.19 -12.57
C ARG A 4 -14.48 -2.03 -11.58
N ARG A 5 -15.70 -1.53 -11.40
CA ARG A 5 -16.06 -0.60 -10.34
C ARG A 5 -15.80 -1.31 -9.01
N PHE A 6 -14.89 -0.77 -8.21
CA PHE A 6 -14.68 -1.25 -6.85
C PHE A 6 -15.89 -0.84 -6.01
N GLU A 7 -16.67 -1.82 -5.55
CA GLU A 7 -17.79 -1.60 -4.65
C GLU A 7 -17.22 -1.26 -3.25
N PRO A 8 -17.54 -0.09 -2.68
CA PRO A 8 -17.08 0.27 -1.34
C PRO A 8 -17.67 -0.72 -0.31
N GLY A 9 -16.87 -1.71 0.12
CA GLY A 9 -17.28 -2.75 1.06
C GLY A 9 -16.61 -4.11 0.85
N GLU A 10 -15.99 -4.36 -0.30
CA GLU A 10 -15.31 -5.63 -0.57
C GLU A 10 -13.98 -5.74 0.21
N ARG A 11 -14.01 -6.45 1.35
CA ARG A 11 -12.84 -6.67 2.24
C ARG A 11 -11.95 -7.84 1.79
N ARG A 12 -11.85 -8.12 0.49
CA ARG A 12 -10.97 -9.20 0.03
C ARG A 12 -9.52 -8.72 0.03
N PRO A 13 -8.58 -9.48 0.60
CA PRO A 13 -7.17 -9.10 0.58
C PRO A 13 -6.67 -9.07 -0.88
N GLY A 14 -6.07 -7.94 -1.27
CA GLY A 14 -5.34 -7.82 -2.54
C GLY A 14 -3.88 -8.20 -2.38
N LYS A 15 -3.26 -8.76 -3.43
CA LYS A 15 -1.82 -9.00 -3.49
C LYS A 15 -1.15 -7.92 -4.34
N VAL A 16 -0.05 -7.38 -3.84
CA VAL A 16 0.84 -6.48 -4.58
C VAL A 16 2.27 -7.02 -4.46
N THR A 17 3.02 -6.97 -5.56
CA THR A 17 4.46 -7.26 -5.59
C THR A 17 5.15 -6.01 -6.10
N VAL A 18 6.18 -5.55 -5.38
CA VAL A 18 6.98 -4.37 -5.72
C VAL A 18 8.45 -4.67 -5.51
N ASP A 19 9.29 -4.05 -6.32
CA ASP A 19 10.73 -3.99 -6.08
C ASP A 19 11.05 -2.73 -5.28
N VAL A 20 11.90 -2.89 -4.27
CA VAL A 20 12.35 -1.81 -3.40
C VAL A 20 13.85 -1.91 -3.21
N GLU A 21 14.48 -0.80 -2.80
CA GLU A 21 15.91 -0.80 -2.48
C GLU A 21 16.24 -1.86 -1.43
N ARG A 22 17.37 -2.55 -1.61
CA ARG A 22 17.73 -3.66 -0.73
C ARG A 22 17.88 -3.21 0.72
N GLY A 23 18.54 -2.07 0.95
CA GLY A 23 18.73 -1.49 2.28
C GLY A 23 17.40 -1.27 3.01
N LEU A 24 16.45 -0.61 2.35
CA LEU A 24 15.12 -0.36 2.88
C LEU A 24 14.37 -1.64 3.26
N LEU A 25 14.45 -2.69 2.44
CA LEU A 25 13.80 -3.97 2.77
C LEU A 25 14.46 -4.67 3.97
N GLU A 26 15.77 -4.50 4.21
CA GLU A 26 16.39 -5.05 5.43
C GLU A 26 15.99 -4.26 6.66
N GLU A 27 16.06 -2.91 6.60
CA GLU A 27 15.62 -2.07 7.71
C GLU A 27 14.15 -2.33 8.09
N MET A 28 13.28 -2.51 7.10
CA MET A 28 11.88 -2.88 7.32
C MET A 28 11.75 -4.21 8.07
N ARG A 29 12.58 -5.22 7.73
CA ARG A 29 12.57 -6.53 8.39
C ARG A 29 13.06 -6.42 9.82
N ASP A 30 14.14 -5.68 10.05
CA ASP A 30 14.69 -5.45 11.39
C ASP A 30 13.65 -4.78 12.30
N ALA A 31 12.98 -3.73 11.81
CA ALA A 31 11.93 -3.05 12.55
C ALA A 31 10.75 -3.98 12.89
N VAL A 32 10.31 -4.81 11.94
CA VAL A 32 9.22 -5.77 12.17
C VAL A 32 9.64 -6.84 13.17
N ILE A 33 10.85 -7.38 13.07
CA ILE A 33 11.35 -8.37 14.03
C ILE A 33 11.38 -7.76 15.44
N HIS A 34 11.96 -6.56 15.57
CA HIS A 34 12.08 -5.86 16.85
C HIS A 34 10.71 -5.52 17.49
N LEU A 35 9.70 -5.20 16.68
CA LEU A 35 8.37 -4.78 17.12
C LEU A 35 7.28 -5.84 16.95
N SER A 36 7.65 -7.10 16.67
CA SER A 36 6.71 -8.21 16.46
C SER A 36 5.98 -8.66 17.75
N GLY A 37 6.55 -8.32 18.92
CA GLY A 37 5.97 -8.63 20.22
C GLY A 37 4.96 -7.59 20.73
N PRO A 38 4.30 -7.85 21.87
CA PRO A 38 3.50 -6.83 22.56
C PRO A 38 4.35 -5.60 22.93
N PRO A 39 3.78 -4.39 22.93
CA PRO A 39 2.37 -4.07 22.64
C PRO A 39 2.04 -3.94 21.15
N HIS A 40 3.06 -3.88 20.28
CA HIS A 40 2.89 -3.45 18.89
C HIS A 40 2.38 -4.55 17.95
N ARG A 41 2.83 -5.80 18.14
CA ARG A 41 2.49 -6.95 17.27
C ARG A 41 2.64 -6.61 15.78
N LEU A 42 3.72 -5.90 15.44
CA LEU A 42 3.93 -5.36 14.11
C LEU A 42 4.16 -6.49 13.10
N THR A 43 3.61 -6.32 11.91
CA THR A 43 3.85 -7.22 10.76
C THR A 43 4.21 -6.36 9.56
N ILE A 44 4.89 -6.95 8.56
CA ILE A 44 5.14 -6.25 7.27
C ILE A 44 3.82 -5.77 6.67
N ARG A 45 2.75 -6.58 6.75
CA ARG A 45 1.42 -6.22 6.27
C ARG A 45 0.89 -4.96 6.95
N SER A 46 0.86 -4.92 8.29
CA SER A 46 0.30 -3.78 9.03
C SER A 46 1.16 -2.52 8.87
N LEU A 47 2.48 -2.68 8.78
CA LEU A 47 3.39 -1.58 8.46
C LEU A 47 3.10 -1.00 7.07
N MET A 48 3.03 -1.85 6.04
CA MET A 48 2.73 -1.42 4.67
C MET A 48 1.33 -0.80 4.54
N GLU A 49 0.30 -1.44 5.12
CA GLU A 49 -1.06 -0.88 5.10
C GLU A 49 -1.13 0.48 5.79
N GLY A 50 -0.47 0.65 6.94
CA GLY A 50 -0.40 1.92 7.66
C GLY A 50 0.33 3.00 6.87
N ALA A 51 1.52 2.69 6.35
CA ALA A 51 2.30 3.61 5.53
C ALA A 51 1.54 4.06 4.28
N LEU A 52 0.93 3.12 3.55
CA LEU A 52 0.13 3.43 2.36
C LEU A 52 -1.11 4.28 2.69
N ARG A 53 -1.82 3.99 3.78
CA ARG A 53 -2.99 4.79 4.19
C ARG A 53 -2.61 6.23 4.55
N ASN A 54 -1.52 6.40 5.29
CA ASN A 54 -1.01 7.72 5.67
C ASN A 54 -0.57 8.51 4.44
N GLU A 55 0.14 7.86 3.53
CA GLU A 55 0.62 8.50 2.31
C GLU A 55 -0.54 8.86 1.36
N LEU A 56 -1.50 7.97 1.16
CA LEU A 56 -2.70 8.29 0.39
C LEU A 56 -3.52 9.41 1.02
N LYS A 57 -3.52 9.54 2.35
CA LYS A 57 -4.15 10.68 3.03
C LYS A 57 -3.40 11.97 2.69
N ARG A 58 -2.07 11.98 2.86
CA ARG A 58 -1.22 13.13 2.51
C ARG A 58 -1.45 13.58 1.07
N LEU A 59 -1.44 12.66 0.12
CA LEU A 59 -1.66 12.97 -1.30
C LEU A 59 -3.08 13.49 -1.60
N ARG A 60 -4.12 13.00 -0.91
CA ARG A 60 -5.47 13.57 -1.03
C ARG A 60 -5.52 14.99 -0.49
N ASP A 61 -4.90 15.23 0.65
CA ASP A 61 -4.88 16.55 1.27
C ASP A 61 -4.15 17.56 0.36
N GLU A 62 -3.02 17.17 -0.23
CA GLU A 62 -2.19 18.03 -1.11
C GLU A 62 -2.77 18.25 -2.50
N HIS A 63 -3.32 17.22 -3.14
CA HIS A 63 -3.71 17.29 -4.56
C HIS A 63 -5.21 17.30 -4.80
N MET A 64 -6.01 16.88 -3.82
CA MET A 64 -7.46 16.73 -3.94
C MET A 64 -8.22 17.57 -2.91
N ASN A 65 -7.55 18.45 -2.15
CA ASN A 65 -8.15 19.20 -1.03
C ASN A 65 -8.90 18.28 -0.05
N GLY A 66 -8.34 17.10 0.21
CA GLY A 66 -8.95 16.06 1.06
C GLY A 66 -10.01 15.21 0.37
N ALA A 67 -10.42 15.53 -0.87
CA ALA A 67 -11.39 14.73 -1.61
C ALA A 67 -10.79 13.37 -2.07
N PRO A 68 -11.63 12.34 -2.30
CA PRO A 68 -11.17 11.07 -2.85
C PRO A 68 -10.57 11.21 -4.26
N PHE A 69 -9.62 10.34 -4.60
CA PHE A 69 -9.16 10.19 -5.98
C PHE A 69 -10.29 9.66 -6.88
N PRO A 70 -10.36 10.10 -8.15
CA PRO A 70 -11.34 9.56 -9.09
C PRO A 70 -11.11 8.07 -9.33
N ALA A 71 -12.19 7.35 -9.67
CA ALA A 71 -12.08 5.95 -10.05
C ALA A 71 -11.20 5.82 -11.32
N ARG A 72 -10.30 4.83 -11.33
CA ARG A 72 -9.45 4.56 -12.49
C ARG A 72 -10.30 4.22 -13.71
N GLU A 73 -10.03 4.87 -14.85
CA GLU A 73 -10.69 4.55 -16.12
C GLU A 73 -10.13 3.27 -16.76
N HIS A 74 -8.87 2.94 -16.43
CA HIS A 74 -8.14 1.81 -16.99
C HIS A 74 -7.45 1.02 -15.88
N GLU A 75 -7.15 -0.26 -16.13
CA GLU A 75 -6.32 -1.02 -15.20
C GLU A 75 -4.91 -0.45 -15.14
N LEU A 76 -4.34 -0.45 -13.93
CA LEU A 76 -2.95 -0.05 -13.72
C LEU A 76 -2.08 -1.00 -14.54
N ARG A 77 -1.30 -0.47 -15.49
CA ARG A 77 -0.27 -1.26 -16.15
C ARG A 77 0.78 -1.60 -15.11
N ALA A 78 0.82 -2.85 -14.66
CA ALA A 78 1.90 -3.33 -13.83
C ALA A 78 3.21 -3.08 -14.59
N GLY A 79 4.12 -2.29 -14.04
CA GLY A 79 5.49 -2.24 -14.55
C GLY A 79 6.03 -3.68 -14.60
N ARG A 80 6.74 -4.04 -15.66
CA ARG A 80 7.43 -5.33 -15.72
C ARG A 80 8.44 -5.34 -14.55
N PRO A 81 8.39 -6.32 -13.63
CA PRO A 81 9.48 -6.51 -12.67
C PRO A 81 10.78 -6.73 -13.47
N PRO A 82 11.87 -5.99 -13.23
CA PRO A 82 13.18 -6.36 -13.76
C PRO A 82 13.44 -7.84 -13.47
N ARG A 83 13.93 -8.56 -14.49
CA ARG A 83 14.34 -9.96 -14.37
C ARG A 83 15.63 -10.08 -13.58
#